data_AF-A0A5E4EHL1-F1
#
_entry.id   AF-A0A5E4EHL1-F1
#
_cell.length_a   1.000
_cell.length_b   1.000
_cell.length_c   1.000
_cell.angle_alpha   90.00
_cell.angle_beta   90.00
_cell.angle_gamma   90.00
#
_symmetry.space_group_name_H-M   'P 1'
#
loop_
_entity.id
_entity.type
_entity.pdbx_description
1 polymer ?
#
loop_
_entity_poly.entity_id
_entity_poly.type
_entity_poly.pdbx_seq_one_letter_code
_entity_poly.pdbx_strand_id
1 'polypeptide(L)'
;MLDLVGALFGSSTKFKVLTTSQLKNSTTLLQNYTVLEAPKEILAPKMIGCHTMPYPYAVFYCHSQESENRLYQVLLGGENGERVEAAAVCHFDTSQWDPSHAAFSVLDVQPGSSPVCHFFPADNLVWVPLPA
;
A
#
# COMPACT_ATOMS: atom_id res chain seq x y z
N MET A 1 -16.44 3.98 -5.15
CA MET A 1 -15.05 4.21 -4.68
C MET A 1 -14.74 5.69 -4.62
N LEU A 2 -14.98 6.46 -5.69
CA LEU A 2 -14.76 7.92 -5.68
C LEU A 2 -15.59 8.65 -4.60
N ASP A 3 -16.82 8.21 -4.33
CA ASP A 3 -17.65 8.80 -3.26
C ASP A 3 -17.02 8.62 -1.87
N LEU A 4 -16.42 7.45 -1.59
CA LEU A 4 -15.70 7.18 -0.35
C LEU A 4 -14.46 8.08 -0.24
N VAL A 5 -13.69 8.20 -1.32
CA VAL A 5 -12.50 9.05 -1.38
C VAL A 5 -12.89 10.52 -1.15
N GLY A 6 -13.94 11.00 -1.82
CA GLY A 6 -14.46 12.35 -1.64
C GLY A 6 -15.00 12.59 -0.23
N ALA A 7 -15.63 11.60 0.40
CA ALA A 7 -16.08 11.71 1.79
C ALA A 7 -14.92 11.82 2.79
N LEU A 8 -13.83 11.06 2.59
CA LEU A 8 -12.68 11.02 3.51
C LEU A 8 -11.68 12.16 3.28
N PHE A 9 -11.44 12.56 2.04
CA PHE A 9 -10.51 13.65 1.70
C PHE A 9 -11.18 15.03 1.61
N GLY A 10 -12.51 15.07 1.51
CA GLY A 10 -13.27 16.30 1.25
C GLY A 10 -13.69 16.41 -0.21
N SER A 11 -14.91 16.88 -0.44
CA SER A 11 -15.55 16.90 -1.76
C SER A 11 -14.86 17.82 -2.78
N SER A 12 -14.09 18.81 -2.32
CA SER A 12 -13.32 19.73 -3.16
C SER A 12 -11.83 19.33 -3.29
N THR A 13 -11.38 18.32 -2.55
CA THR A 13 -9.99 17.89 -2.56
C THR A 13 -9.69 17.08 -3.81
N LYS A 14 -8.70 17.51 -4.59
CA LYS A 14 -8.19 16.70 -5.69
C LYS A 14 -7.38 15.54 -5.13
N PHE A 15 -7.42 14.40 -5.80
CA PHE A 15 -6.69 13.21 -5.38
C PHE A 15 -6.12 12.47 -6.59
N LYS A 16 -5.11 11.63 -6.34
CA LYS A 16 -4.56 10.69 -7.32
C LYS A 16 -4.56 9.29 -6.76
N VAL A 17 -4.45 8.32 -7.65
CA VAL A 17 -4.21 6.92 -7.30
C VAL A 17 -2.73 6.59 -7.52
N LEU A 18 -2.18 5.82 -6.60
CA LEU A 18 -0.87 5.19 -6.70
C LEU A 18 -1.10 3.69 -6.79
N THR A 19 -0.38 3.04 -7.69
CA THR A 19 -0.45 1.60 -7.94
C THR A 19 0.95 1.03 -8.06
N THR A 20 1.07 -0.27 -7.86
CA THR A 20 2.29 -0.99 -8.19
C THR A 20 2.29 -1.29 -9.68
N SER A 21 3.33 -0.88 -10.39
CA SER A 21 3.44 -1.04 -11.84
C SER A 21 4.61 -1.93 -12.22
N GLN A 22 4.33 -2.96 -13.04
CA GLN A 22 5.36 -3.78 -13.67
C GLN A 22 5.84 -3.05 -14.92
N LEU A 23 7.16 -2.85 -15.06
CA LEU A 23 7.72 -2.13 -16.21
C LEU A 23 7.83 -3.02 -17.47
N LYS A 24 7.58 -4.32 -17.33
CA LYS A 24 7.51 -5.31 -18.42
C LYS A 24 6.46 -6.37 -18.09
N ASN A 25 5.81 -6.93 -19.10
CA ASN A 25 4.90 -8.06 -18.91
C ASN A 25 5.68 -9.28 -18.41
N SER A 26 5.32 -9.76 -17.23
CA SER A 26 5.90 -10.94 -16.59
C SER A 26 4.81 -11.97 -16.34
N THR A 27 5.10 -13.24 -16.60
CA THR A 27 4.20 -14.37 -16.29
C THR A 27 4.58 -15.05 -14.98
N THR A 28 5.60 -14.53 -14.28
CA THR A 28 6.11 -15.09 -13.03
C THR A 28 5.12 -14.83 -11.90
N LEU A 29 4.53 -15.90 -11.34
CA LEU A 29 3.56 -15.80 -10.25
C LEU A 29 4.20 -15.36 -8.92
N LEU A 30 5.40 -15.89 -8.62
CA LEU A 30 6.14 -15.65 -7.38
C LEU A 30 7.64 -15.64 -7.69
N GLN A 31 8.35 -14.65 -7.15
CA GLN A 31 9.81 -14.55 -7.20
C GLN A 31 10.33 -13.68 -6.06
N ASN A 32 11.64 -13.76 -5.81
CA ASN A 32 12.30 -12.83 -4.92
C ASN A 32 12.52 -11.48 -5.60
N TYR A 33 12.46 -10.42 -4.79
CA TYR A 33 12.74 -9.06 -5.22
C TYR A 33 13.83 -8.44 -4.35
N THR A 34 14.65 -7.61 -4.98
CA THR A 34 15.64 -6.77 -4.30
C THR A 34 15.25 -5.31 -4.42
N VAL A 35 15.34 -4.55 -3.34
CA VAL A 35 15.19 -3.09 -3.36
C VAL A 35 16.42 -2.49 -4.05
N LEU A 36 16.23 -1.86 -5.21
CA LEU A 36 17.32 -1.38 -6.05
C LEU A 36 17.85 -0.01 -5.64
N GLU A 37 16.98 0.82 -5.06
CA GLU A 37 17.27 2.21 -4.70
C GLU A 37 16.60 2.55 -3.35
N ALA A 38 17.03 3.64 -2.72
CA ALA A 38 16.42 4.10 -1.49
C ALA A 38 14.90 4.38 -1.71
N PRO A 39 14.01 3.85 -0.85
CA PRO A 39 12.57 4.12 -0.94
C PRO A 39 12.28 5.62 -0.96
N LYS A 40 11.47 6.05 -1.93
CA LYS A 40 11.06 7.45 -2.06
C LYS A 40 9.76 7.66 -1.28
N GLU A 41 9.83 8.42 -0.19
CA GLU A 41 8.65 8.79 0.59
C GLU A 41 7.73 9.70 -0.22
N ILE A 42 6.43 9.41 -0.15
CA ILE A 42 5.36 10.23 -0.70
C ILE A 42 4.63 10.86 0.48
N LEU A 43 4.73 12.18 0.60
CA LEU A 43 4.03 12.94 1.63
C LEU A 43 2.51 12.87 1.38
N ALA A 44 1.84 12.00 2.13
CA ALA A 44 0.41 11.77 2.07
C ALA A 44 -0.13 11.63 3.50
N PRO A 45 -0.51 12.75 4.16
CA PRO A 45 -0.96 12.74 5.56
C PRO A 45 -2.26 11.95 5.76
N LYS A 46 -3.01 11.73 4.68
CA LYS A 46 -4.13 10.80 4.60
C LYS A 46 -3.94 9.91 3.39
N MET A 47 -4.33 8.64 3.51
CA MET A 47 -4.37 7.71 2.39
C MET A 47 -5.51 6.70 2.58
N ILE A 48 -5.98 6.13 1.48
CA ILE A 48 -6.94 5.02 1.53
C ILE A 48 -6.34 3.87 0.73
N GLY A 49 -6.00 2.78 1.42
CA GLY A 49 -5.56 1.54 0.79
C GLY A 49 -6.76 0.71 0.38
N CYS A 50 -6.80 0.26 -0.87
CA CYS A 50 -7.85 -0.59 -1.41
C CYS A 50 -7.26 -1.88 -1.99
N HIS A 51 -7.73 -3.01 -1.48
CA HIS A 51 -7.28 -4.35 -1.83
C HIS A 51 -8.33 -5.09 -2.64
N THR A 52 -7.94 -5.75 -3.72
CA THR A 52 -8.82 -6.61 -4.50
C THR A 52 -9.30 -7.78 -3.66
N MET A 53 -10.59 -8.08 -3.78
CA MET A 53 -11.18 -9.26 -3.16
C MET A 53 -11.29 -10.39 -4.17
N PRO A 54 -11.13 -11.66 -3.76
CA PRO A 54 -11.29 -12.81 -4.64
C PRO A 54 -12.77 -13.02 -5.00
N TYR A 55 -13.29 -12.16 -5.87
CA TYR A 55 -14.68 -12.12 -6.28
C TYR A 55 -14.77 -11.96 -7.81
N PRO A 56 -15.78 -12.55 -8.48
CA PRO A 56 -15.88 -12.49 -9.95
C PRO A 56 -16.05 -11.08 -10.54
N TYR A 57 -16.40 -10.10 -9.71
CA TYR A 57 -16.57 -8.71 -10.07
C TYR A 57 -15.53 -7.85 -9.34
N ALA A 58 -15.25 -6.66 -9.88
CA ALA A 58 -14.31 -5.70 -9.27
C ALA A 58 -14.83 -5.19 -7.92
N VAL A 59 -14.45 -5.90 -6.85
CA VAL A 59 -14.77 -5.57 -5.45
C VAL A 59 -13.47 -5.31 -4.73
N PHE A 60 -13.42 -4.17 -4.04
CA PHE A 60 -12.26 -3.75 -3.27
C PHE A 60 -12.64 -3.62 -1.80
N TYR A 61 -11.83 -4.21 -0.92
CA TYR A 61 -11.81 -3.89 0.49
C TYR A 61 -10.90 -2.68 0.70
N CYS A 62 -11.50 -1.54 1.05
CA CYS A 62 -10.76 -0.30 1.31
C CYS A 62 -10.71 0.00 2.81
N HIS A 63 -9.57 0.49 3.28
CA HIS A 63 -9.37 0.95 4.64
C HIS A 63 -8.53 2.22 4.68
N SER A 64 -8.70 2.97 5.78
CA SER A 64 -7.90 4.14 6.13
C SER A 64 -7.59 4.02 7.61
N GLN A 65 -6.35 4.31 7.99
CA GLN A 65 -5.95 4.34 9.38
C GLN A 65 -5.53 5.76 9.76
N GLU A 66 -6.18 6.32 10.77
CA GLU A 66 -5.85 7.64 11.31
C GLU A 66 -4.70 7.50 12.33
N SER A 67 -3.53 7.10 11.85
CA SER A 67 -2.29 6.90 12.63
C SER A 67 -1.08 7.37 11.83
N GLU A 68 0.12 7.35 12.43
CA GLU A 68 1.35 7.65 11.69
C GLU A 68 1.60 6.56 10.63
N ASN A 69 1.26 6.90 9.38
CA ASN A 69 1.47 6.05 8.21
C ASN A 69 2.37 6.78 7.22
N ARG A 70 3.31 6.07 6.62
CA ARG A 70 4.19 6.62 5.58
C ARG A 70 4.08 5.80 4.32
N LEU A 71 3.85 6.49 3.21
CA LEU A 71 3.74 5.90 1.89
C LEU A 71 5.07 6.03 1.17
N TYR A 72 5.47 4.98 0.46
CA TYR A 72 6.70 4.94 -0.31
C TYR A 72 6.45 4.43 -1.71
N GLN A 73 7.24 4.96 -2.64
CA GLN A 73 7.46 4.36 -3.95
C GLN A 73 8.82 3.68 -3.93
N VAL A 74 8.85 2.40 -4.27
CA VAL A 74 10.03 1.54 -4.14
C VAL A 74 10.32 0.90 -5.48
N LEU A 75 11.55 1.06 -5.97
CA LEU A 75 12.01 0.36 -7.15
C LEU A 75 12.53 -1.02 -6.76
N LEU A 76 11.83 -2.06 -7.23
CA LEU A 76 12.17 -3.46 -7.00
C LEU A 76 12.75 -4.09 -8.28
N GLY A 77 13.76 -4.94 -8.11
CA GLY A 77 14.32 -5.78 -9.16
C GLY A 77 14.03 -7.25 -8.88
N GLY A 78 13.37 -7.92 -9.82
CA GLY A 78 13.13 -9.36 -9.76
C GLY A 78 14.35 -10.15 -10.26
N GLU A 79 14.50 -11.39 -9.80
CA GLU A 79 15.56 -12.31 -10.26
C GLU A 79 15.48 -12.59 -11.77
N ASN A 80 14.27 -12.51 -12.35
CA ASN A 80 14.04 -12.62 -13.78
C ASN A 80 14.45 -11.37 -14.60
N GLY A 81 15.03 -10.35 -13.96
CA GLY A 81 15.41 -9.08 -14.58
C GLY A 81 14.25 -8.09 -14.76
N GLU A 82 13.07 -8.40 -14.23
CA GLU A 82 11.93 -7.50 -14.16
C GLU A 82 12.22 -6.33 -13.22
N ARG A 83 11.62 -5.18 -13.53
CA ARG A 83 11.59 -4.03 -12.62
C ARG A 83 10.15 -3.67 -12.32
N VAL A 84 9.90 -3.42 -11.04
CA VAL A 84 8.58 -3.09 -10.52
C VAL A 84 8.70 -1.79 -9.74
N GLU A 85 7.89 -0.81 -10.08
CA GLU A 85 7.72 0.40 -9.27
C GLU A 85 6.56 0.14 -8.30
N ALA A 86 6.88 -0.26 -7.07
CA ALA A 86 5.92 -0.72 -6.09
C ALA A 86 5.49 0.40 -5.14
N ALA A 87 4.19 0.47 -4.87
CA ALA A 87 3.67 1.23 -3.74
C ALA A 87 3.82 0.40 -2.45
N ALA A 88 4.33 1.02 -1.40
CA ALA A 88 4.46 0.39 -0.08
C ALA A 88 4.00 1.35 1.01
N VAL A 89 3.35 0.83 2.05
CA VAL A 89 3.00 1.61 3.25
C VAL A 89 3.69 1.02 4.46
N CYS A 90 4.10 1.88 5.38
CA CYS A 90 4.49 1.51 6.73
C CYS A 90 3.55 2.17 7.74
N HIS A 91 2.99 1.36 8.63
CA HIS A 91 2.18 1.76 9.76
C HIS A 91 3.06 1.81 11.00
N PHE A 92 3.37 3.00 11.52
CA PHE A 92 4.29 3.18 12.65
C PHE A 92 3.61 3.01 14.00
N ASP A 93 2.31 3.27 14.07
CA ASP A 93 1.49 2.98 15.24
C ASP A 93 0.48 1.86 14.93
N THR A 94 0.80 0.69 15.46
CA THR A 94 -0.01 -0.54 15.37
C THR A 94 -0.67 -0.88 16.71
N SER A 95 -0.64 0.02 17.70
CA SER A 95 -1.12 -0.24 19.06
C SER A 95 -2.62 -0.57 19.12
N GLN A 96 -3.40 -0.04 18.17
CA GLN A 96 -4.85 -0.25 18.07
C GLN A 96 -5.24 -1.37 17.11
N TRP A 97 -4.27 -2.06 16.50
CA TRP A 97 -4.58 -3.19 15.64
C TRP A 97 -5.08 -4.37 16.45
N ASP A 98 -5.91 -5.20 15.82
CA ASP A 98 -6.34 -6.48 16.39
C ASP A 98 -5.09 -7.31 16.75
N PRO A 99 -4.90 -7.74 18.01
CA PRO A 99 -3.76 -8.58 18.40
C PRO A 99 -3.64 -9.89 17.60
N SER A 100 -4.73 -10.36 16.99
CA SER A 100 -4.76 -11.53 16.10
C SER A 100 -4.49 -11.20 14.62
N HIS A 101 -4.20 -9.94 14.29
CA HIS A 101 -3.89 -9.52 12.92
C HIS A 101 -2.69 -10.32 12.38
N ALA A 102 -2.82 -10.84 11.15
CA ALA A 102 -1.85 -11.78 10.57
C ALA A 102 -0.40 -11.25 10.54
N ALA A 103 -0.22 -9.93 10.43
CA ALA A 103 1.10 -9.30 10.45
C ALA A 103 1.90 -9.63 11.73
N PHE A 104 1.24 -9.73 12.89
CA PHE A 104 1.90 -10.02 14.16
C PHE A 104 2.47 -11.43 14.21
N SER A 105 1.75 -12.40 13.64
CA SER A 105 2.24 -13.77 13.49
C SER A 105 3.35 -13.90 12.44
N VAL A 106 3.26 -13.17 11.32
CA VAL A 106 4.25 -13.24 10.24
C VAL A 106 5.58 -12.60 10.64
N LEU A 107 5.53 -11.49 11.37
CA LEU A 107 6.70 -10.71 11.77
C LEU A 107 7.24 -11.06 13.17
N ASP A 108 6.52 -11.89 13.93
CA ASP A 108 6.82 -12.23 15.32
C ASP A 108 6.94 -10.99 16.23
N VAL A 109 5.93 -10.12 16.15
CA VAL A 109 5.86 -8.85 16.91
C VAL A 109 4.47 -8.67 17.52
N GLN A 110 4.37 -7.79 18.52
CA GLN A 110 3.11 -7.47 19.20
C GLN A 110 2.56 -6.10 18.76
N PRO A 111 1.25 -5.83 18.92
CA PRO A 111 0.68 -4.52 18.69
C PRO A 111 1.47 -3.39 19.38
N GLY A 112 1.82 -2.34 18.62
CA GLY A 112 2.53 -1.16 19.12
C GLY A 112 4.03 -1.36 19.40
N SER A 113 4.56 -2.57 19.25
CA SER A 113 5.98 -2.84 19.53
C SER A 113 6.91 -2.47 18.38
N SER A 114 6.40 -2.46 17.14
CA SER A 114 7.18 -2.17 15.93
C SER A 114 6.27 -1.71 14.79
N PRO A 115 6.81 -0.93 13.83
CA PRO A 115 6.11 -0.61 12.59
C PRO A 115 5.84 -1.87 11.76
N VAL A 116 4.71 -1.89 11.06
CA VAL A 116 4.38 -2.93 10.08
C VAL A 116 4.37 -2.29 8.69
N CYS A 117 5.20 -2.82 7.79
CA CYS A 117 5.26 -2.39 6.40
C CYS A 117 4.77 -3.47 5.45
N HIS A 118 4.09 -3.08 4.37
CA HIS A 118 3.74 -4.01 3.30
C HIS A 118 3.71 -3.32 1.93
N PHE A 119 3.96 -4.10 0.89
CA PHE A 119 3.78 -3.68 -0.50
C PHE A 119 2.32 -3.86 -0.93
N PHE A 120 1.88 -3.06 -1.90
CA PHE A 120 0.60 -3.27 -2.58
C PHE A 120 0.83 -4.12 -3.83
N PRO A 121 0.10 -5.24 -4.00
CA PRO A 121 -0.03 -5.92 -5.29
C PRO A 121 -0.40 -4.98 -6.44
N ALA A 122 -0.08 -5.38 -7.69
CA ALA A 122 -0.28 -4.56 -8.88
C ALA A 122 -1.74 -4.21 -9.18
N ASP A 123 -2.67 -5.04 -8.72
CA ASP A 123 -4.12 -4.85 -8.84
C ASP A 123 -4.73 -4.05 -7.69
N ASN A 124 -3.93 -3.68 -6.69
CA ASN A 124 -4.38 -2.85 -5.56
C ASN A 124 -4.13 -1.36 -5.79
N LEU A 125 -4.90 -0.53 -5.08
CA LEU A 125 -4.94 0.92 -5.26
C LEU A 125 -4.64 1.63 -3.94
N VAL A 126 -3.88 2.72 -4.00
CA VAL A 126 -3.72 3.66 -2.88
C VAL A 126 -4.17 5.04 -3.31
N TRP A 127 -5.24 5.55 -2.70
CA TRP A 127 -5.69 6.91 -2.94
C TRP A 127 -4.95 7.88 -2.02
N VAL A 128 -4.47 8.99 -2.57
CA VAL A 128 -3.82 10.06 -1.82
C VAL A 128 -4.36 11.43 -2.24
N PRO A 129 -4.57 12.36 -1.30
CA PRO A 129 -4.94 13.73 -1.62
C PRO A 129 -3.76 14.44 -2.29
N LEU A 130 -4.07 15.35 -3.21
CA LEU A 130 -3.08 16.25 -3.79
C LEU A 130 -2.99 17.52 -2.93
N PRO A 131 -1.79 18.13 -2.79
CA PRO A 131 -1.66 19.46 -2.24
C PRO A 131 -2.56 20.45 -3.00
N ALA A 132 -3.15 21.40 -2.28
CA ALA A 132 -3.93 22.50 -2.85
C ALA A 132 -3.05 23.43 -3.70
#